data_AF-A0A9W6YI94-F1
#
_entry.id   AF-A0A9W6YI94-F1
#
_cell.length_a   1.000
_cell.length_b   1.000
_cell.length_c   1.000
_cell.angle_alpha   90.00
_cell.angle_beta   90.00
_cell.angle_gamma   90.00
#
_symmetry.space_group_name_H-M   'P 1'
#
loop_
_entity.id
_entity.type
_entity.pdbx_description
1 polymer ?
#
loop_
_entity_poly.entity_id
_entity_poly.type
_entity_poly.pdbx_seq_one_letter_code
_entity_poly.pdbx_strand_id
1 'polypeptide(L)'
;MTRERDRLQASNDHLAAEVDLACAEILDLQTEYADIVRDWEDSEEQRWILGERDRALASAAEAEARVVQIRSELESRQQRYMNTVSEFSRLRAVHNATLVDLDREVAARTSSDRVAEVARTQLSELQDREDLRLRHEAACRERDTARRQLSMVASIVGASPRTRPEREGPAALLRLLREDPALTSEHPTPRYLTYGDLLETPPKKVDPHNLRDPMTSAASKRPREDSNTPDPNSESPDLQPSPHLSHQDDQLTLVDPSPAIFMGLHYTETVTICASSQKSM
;
A
#
# COMPACT_ATOMS: atom_id res chain seq x y z
N MET A 1 67.51 44.63 99.50
CA MET A 1 66.06 44.70 99.25
C MET A 1 65.70 45.38 97.92
N THR A 2 66.24 46.55 97.55
CA THR A 2 65.86 47.25 96.29
C THR A 2 66.33 46.54 95.01
N ARG A 3 67.61 46.16 94.92
CA ARG A 3 68.17 45.47 93.73
C ARG A 3 67.45 44.16 93.36
N GLU A 4 66.97 43.44 94.36
CA GLU A 4 66.27 42.18 94.15
C GLU A 4 64.84 42.40 93.65
N ARG A 5 64.16 43.45 94.16
CA ARG A 5 62.89 43.92 93.61
C ARG A 5 63.03 44.31 92.14
N ASP A 6 64.06 45.07 91.79
CA ASP A 6 64.29 45.52 90.40
C ASP A 6 64.57 44.33 89.47
N ARG A 7 65.32 43.33 89.95
CA ARG A 7 65.55 42.08 89.20
C ARG A 7 64.26 41.29 88.99
N LEU A 8 63.43 41.16 90.02
CA LEU A 8 62.13 40.49 89.91
C LEU A 8 61.18 41.25 88.98
N GLN A 9 61.20 42.58 89.01
CA GLN A 9 60.41 43.39 88.09
C GLN A 9 60.86 43.17 86.65
N ALA A 10 62.15 43.25 86.36
CA ALA A 10 62.68 42.98 85.01
C ALA A 10 62.35 41.55 84.53
N SER A 11 62.37 40.57 85.43
CA SER A 11 61.94 39.21 85.13
C SER A 11 60.44 39.12 84.85
N ASN A 12 59.61 39.87 85.59
CA ASN A 12 58.18 39.93 85.38
C ASN A 12 57.85 40.59 84.03
N ASP A 13 58.52 41.69 83.71
CA ASP A 13 58.37 42.41 82.44
C ASP A 13 58.80 41.53 81.25
N HIS A 14 59.89 40.76 81.40
CA HIS A 14 60.33 39.81 80.39
C HIS A 14 59.31 38.68 80.17
N LEU A 15 58.80 38.09 81.26
CA LEU A 15 57.75 37.06 81.18
C LEU A 15 56.46 37.60 80.57
N ALA A 16 56.08 38.83 80.89
CA ALA A 16 54.93 39.48 80.27
C ALA A 16 55.12 39.61 78.75
N ALA A 17 56.30 40.04 78.30
CA ALA A 17 56.61 40.12 76.87
C ALA A 17 56.62 38.75 76.17
N GLU A 18 57.09 37.69 76.85
CA GLU A 18 57.03 36.32 76.33
C GLU A 18 55.58 35.81 76.23
N VAL A 19 54.73 36.12 77.21
CA VAL A 19 53.30 35.78 77.16
C VAL A 19 52.61 36.53 76.03
N ASP A 20 52.88 37.82 75.86
CA ASP A 20 52.31 38.61 74.76
C ASP A 20 52.73 38.07 73.39
N LEU A 21 54.02 37.69 73.25
CA LEU A 21 54.53 37.05 72.03
C LEU A 21 53.86 35.69 71.77
N ALA A 22 53.75 34.84 72.80
CA ALA A 22 53.08 33.56 72.69
C ALA A 22 51.59 33.72 72.34
N CYS A 23 50.93 34.74 72.90
CA CYS A 23 49.54 35.07 72.55
C CYS A 23 49.41 35.50 71.08
N ALA A 24 50.35 36.29 70.55
CA ALA A 24 50.37 36.65 69.13
C ALA A 24 50.58 35.41 68.24
N GLU A 25 51.53 34.54 68.58
CA GLU A 25 51.78 33.29 67.83
C GLU A 25 50.56 32.36 67.85
N ILE A 26 49.86 32.25 68.98
CA ILE A 26 48.60 31.47 69.07
C ILE A 26 47.53 32.06 68.14
N LEU A 27 47.38 33.38 68.07
CA LEU A 27 46.42 34.02 67.17
C LEU A 27 46.78 33.82 65.70
N ASP A 28 48.06 33.87 65.36
CA ASP A 28 48.56 33.61 64.01
C ASP A 28 48.29 32.14 63.61
N LEU A 29 48.62 31.18 64.47
CA LEU A 29 48.34 29.76 64.25
C LEU A 29 46.84 29.45 64.16
N GLN A 30 46.01 30.14 64.96
CA GLN A 30 44.56 30.02 64.86
C GLN A 30 44.03 30.53 63.52
N THR A 31 44.62 31.59 62.98
CA THR A 31 44.27 32.13 61.66
C THR A 31 44.72 31.18 60.55
N GLU A 32 45.95 30.68 60.60
CA GLU A 32 46.47 29.70 59.63
C GLU A 32 45.63 28.41 59.65
N TYR A 33 45.26 27.91 60.83
CA TYR A 33 44.38 26.75 60.94
C TYR A 33 43.00 27.01 60.31
N ALA A 34 42.41 28.19 60.53
CA ALA A 34 41.14 28.56 59.90
C ALA A 34 41.23 28.64 58.37
N ASP A 35 42.37 29.09 57.84
CA ASP A 35 42.63 29.12 56.39
C ASP A 35 42.74 27.70 55.83
N ILE A 36 43.50 26.82 56.48
CA ILE A 36 43.65 25.42 56.08
C ILE A 36 42.31 24.67 56.08
N VAL A 37 41.45 24.92 57.09
CA VAL A 37 40.12 24.30 57.15
C VAL A 37 39.27 24.76 55.95
N ARG A 38 39.29 26.05 55.61
CA ARG A 38 38.57 26.56 54.44
C ARG A 38 39.08 25.97 53.13
N ASP A 39 40.39 25.94 52.93
CA ASP A 39 41.01 25.34 51.74
C ASP A 39 40.66 23.85 51.60
N TRP A 40 40.55 23.13 52.72
CA TRP A 40 40.15 21.72 52.74
C TRP A 40 38.68 21.54 52.38
N GLU A 41 37.77 22.37 52.91
CA GLU A 41 36.34 22.38 52.57
C GLU A 41 36.15 22.69 51.08
N ASP A 42 36.81 23.73 50.57
CA ASP A 42 36.79 24.10 49.14
C ASP A 42 37.30 22.95 48.25
N SER A 43 38.36 22.26 48.69
CA SER A 43 38.91 21.11 47.97
C SER A 43 37.98 19.89 48.00
N GLU A 44 37.21 19.70 49.07
CA GLU A 44 36.19 18.65 49.14
C GLU A 44 35.00 18.96 48.24
N GLU A 45 34.52 20.21 48.23
CA GLU A 45 33.46 20.66 47.33
C GLU A 45 33.88 20.50 45.87
N GLN A 46 35.09 20.91 45.50
CA GLN A 46 35.61 20.74 44.13
C GLN A 46 35.66 19.27 43.70
N ARG A 47 36.09 18.36 44.59
CA ARG A 47 36.10 16.92 44.30
C ARG A 47 34.69 16.39 44.09
N TRP A 48 33.73 16.85 44.88
CA TRP A 48 32.32 16.47 44.72
C TRP A 48 31.75 16.97 43.38
N ILE A 49 31.99 18.23 43.03
CA ILE A 49 31.55 18.84 41.75
C ILE A 49 32.13 18.08 40.56
N LEU A 50 33.44 17.77 40.58
CA LEU A 50 34.09 17.00 39.52
C LEU A 50 33.49 15.59 39.42
N GLY A 51 33.21 14.94 40.56
CA GLY A 51 32.57 13.63 40.58
C GLY A 51 31.14 13.64 40.02
N GLU A 52 30.36 14.70 40.27
CA GLU A 52 29.03 14.87 39.67
C GLU A 52 29.12 15.13 38.16
N ARG A 53 30.06 15.98 37.73
CA ARG A 53 30.33 16.24 36.31
C ARG A 53 30.68 14.95 35.57
N ASP A 54 31.58 14.14 36.13
CA ASP A 54 32.02 12.90 35.48
C ASP A 54 30.88 11.86 35.42
N ARG A 55 30.01 11.80 36.45
CA ARG A 55 28.77 11.00 36.41
C ARG A 55 27.81 11.49 35.33
N ALA A 56 27.62 12.80 35.20
CA ALA A 56 26.78 13.38 34.15
C ALA A 56 27.32 13.08 32.74
N LEU A 57 28.65 13.15 32.54
CA LEU A 57 29.30 12.79 31.28
C LEU A 57 29.14 11.31 30.95
N ALA A 58 29.29 10.42 31.94
CA ALA A 58 29.03 8.99 31.75
C ALA A 58 27.56 8.72 31.36
N SER A 59 26.63 9.36 32.04
CA SER A 59 25.19 9.26 31.72
C SER A 59 24.87 9.79 30.31
N ALA A 60 25.48 10.90 29.90
CA ALA A 60 25.34 11.44 28.55
C ALA A 60 25.89 10.48 27.49
N ALA A 61 27.06 9.89 27.71
CA ALA A 61 27.65 8.91 26.81
C ALA A 61 26.77 7.64 26.66
N GLU A 62 26.18 7.16 27.76
CA GLU A 62 25.22 6.05 27.71
C GLU A 62 23.95 6.42 26.91
N ALA A 63 23.43 7.63 27.08
CA ALA A 63 22.28 8.10 26.33
C ALA A 63 22.58 8.20 24.83
N GLU A 64 23.76 8.70 24.44
CA GLU A 64 24.21 8.73 23.05
C GLU A 64 24.33 7.33 22.45
N ALA A 65 24.88 6.37 23.21
CA ALA A 65 24.95 4.99 22.77
C ALA A 65 23.56 4.38 22.51
N ARG A 66 22.57 4.67 23.37
CA ARG A 66 21.18 4.25 23.15
C ARG A 66 20.56 4.90 21.91
N VAL A 67 20.83 6.18 21.66
CA VAL A 67 20.34 6.86 20.45
C VAL A 67 20.92 6.22 19.18
N VAL A 68 22.22 5.90 19.17
CA VAL A 68 22.86 5.20 18.05
C VAL A 68 22.23 3.81 17.85
N GLN A 69 22.00 3.07 18.94
CA GLN A 69 21.33 1.77 18.87
C GLN A 69 19.93 1.89 18.26
N ILE A 70 19.09 2.79 18.76
CA ILE A 70 17.72 3.00 18.26
C ILE A 70 17.72 3.39 16.78
N ARG A 71 18.68 4.23 16.34
CA ARG A 71 18.83 4.58 14.92
C ARG A 71 19.13 3.35 14.07
N SER A 72 20.07 2.51 14.49
CA SER A 72 20.40 1.28 13.76
C SER A 72 19.21 0.29 13.70
N GLU A 73 18.43 0.19 14.77
CA GLU A 73 17.22 -0.63 14.82
C GLU A 73 16.12 -0.09 13.88
N LEU A 74 15.96 1.24 13.83
CA LEU A 74 15.02 1.90 12.93
C LEU A 74 15.41 1.65 11.47
N GLU A 75 16.68 1.80 11.11
CA GLU A 75 17.19 1.52 9.76
C GLU A 75 16.97 0.04 9.38
N SER A 76 17.27 -0.89 10.29
CA SER A 76 16.97 -2.32 10.10
C SER A 76 15.49 -2.59 9.88
N ARG A 77 14.60 -1.89 10.61
CA ARG A 77 13.15 -2.02 10.45
C ARG A 77 12.68 -1.44 9.12
N GLN A 78 13.21 -0.29 8.71
CA GLN A 78 12.93 0.32 7.40
C GLN A 78 13.38 -0.60 6.26
N GLN A 79 14.58 -1.19 6.36
CA GLN A 79 15.06 -2.13 5.36
C GLN A 79 14.15 -3.37 5.26
N ARG A 80 13.72 -3.93 6.40
CA ARG A 80 12.75 -5.04 6.41
C ARG A 80 11.44 -4.65 5.76
N TYR A 81 10.93 -3.45 6.01
CA TYR A 81 9.72 -2.93 5.38
C TYR A 81 9.87 -2.78 3.86
N MET A 82 11.00 -2.23 3.38
CA MET A 82 11.24 -2.12 1.93
C MET A 82 11.34 -3.50 1.27
N ASN A 83 11.97 -4.47 1.94
CA ASN A 83 12.02 -5.85 1.46
C ASN A 83 10.60 -6.45 1.36
N THR A 84 9.74 -6.31 2.37
CA THR A 84 8.37 -6.84 2.32
C THR A 84 7.51 -6.17 1.25
N VAL A 85 7.66 -4.86 1.05
CA VAL A 85 6.99 -4.14 -0.05
C VAL A 85 7.45 -4.65 -1.42
N SER A 86 8.75 -4.94 -1.57
CA SER A 86 9.29 -5.50 -2.81
C SER A 86 8.77 -6.91 -3.08
N GLU A 87 8.68 -7.77 -2.06
CA GLU A 87 8.12 -9.12 -2.15
C GLU A 87 6.62 -9.08 -2.47
N PHE A 88 5.86 -8.18 -1.84
CA PHE A 88 4.44 -8.00 -2.16
C PHE A 88 4.23 -7.54 -3.60
N SER A 89 5.06 -6.61 -4.08
CA SER A 89 5.02 -6.13 -5.47
C SER A 89 5.33 -7.26 -6.45
N ARG A 90 6.32 -8.11 -6.12
CA ARG A 90 6.66 -9.31 -6.89
C ARG A 90 5.51 -10.31 -6.91
N LEU A 91 4.89 -10.60 -5.77
CA LEU A 91 3.75 -11.50 -5.68
C LEU A 91 2.56 -11.01 -6.49
N ARG A 92 2.26 -9.70 -6.44
CA ARG A 92 1.23 -9.06 -7.26
C ARG A 92 1.53 -9.20 -8.76
N ALA A 93 2.79 -9.04 -9.18
CA ALA A 93 3.18 -9.22 -10.57
C ALA A 93 2.98 -10.67 -11.04
N VAL A 94 3.39 -11.66 -10.23
CA VAL A 94 3.16 -13.08 -10.52
C VAL A 94 1.67 -13.39 -10.59
N HIS A 95 0.87 -12.91 -9.63
CA HIS A 95 -0.58 -13.10 -9.62
C HIS A 95 -1.23 -12.55 -10.90
N ASN A 96 -0.90 -11.31 -11.28
CA ASN A 96 -1.41 -10.72 -12.51
C ASN A 96 -1.00 -11.52 -13.76
N ALA A 97 0.24 -12.02 -13.82
CA ALA A 97 0.67 -12.88 -14.92
C ALA A 97 -0.16 -14.18 -14.98
N THR A 98 -0.40 -14.82 -13.83
CA THR A 98 -1.22 -16.05 -13.77
C THR A 98 -2.67 -15.81 -14.19
N LEU A 99 -3.25 -14.65 -13.87
CA LEU A 99 -4.61 -14.30 -14.32
C LEU A 99 -4.65 -14.13 -15.85
N VAL A 100 -3.65 -13.46 -16.44
CA VAL A 100 -3.59 -13.30 -17.89
C VAL A 100 -3.39 -14.65 -18.60
N ASP A 101 -2.61 -15.56 -18.03
CA ASP A 101 -2.44 -16.92 -18.57
C ASP A 101 -3.74 -17.73 -18.48
N LEU A 102 -4.47 -17.60 -17.37
CA LEU A 102 -5.78 -18.23 -17.21
C LEU A 102 -6.80 -17.68 -18.23
N ASP A 103 -6.84 -16.37 -18.43
CA ASP A 103 -7.72 -15.74 -19.43
C ASP A 103 -7.40 -16.23 -20.84
N ARG A 104 -6.11 -16.39 -21.18
CA ARG A 104 -5.68 -16.97 -22.46
C ARG A 104 -6.14 -18.42 -22.59
N GLU A 105 -6.02 -19.22 -21.54
CA GLU A 105 -6.45 -20.61 -21.57
C GLU A 105 -7.98 -20.74 -21.73
N VAL A 106 -8.75 -19.89 -21.03
CA VAL A 106 -10.21 -19.83 -21.18
C VAL A 106 -10.59 -19.40 -22.61
N ALA A 107 -9.90 -18.40 -23.18
CA ALA A 107 -10.10 -18.00 -24.57
C ALA A 107 -9.76 -19.13 -25.55
N ALA A 108 -8.69 -19.88 -25.30
CA ALA A 108 -8.31 -21.04 -26.11
C ALA A 108 -9.37 -22.15 -26.05
N ARG A 109 -9.86 -22.48 -24.85
CA ARG A 109 -10.93 -23.49 -24.65
C ARG A 109 -12.23 -23.08 -25.32
N THR A 110 -12.69 -21.85 -25.12
CA THR A 110 -13.90 -21.33 -25.78
C THR A 110 -13.79 -21.32 -27.30
N SER A 111 -12.60 -21.04 -27.85
CA SER A 111 -12.36 -21.16 -29.29
C SER A 111 -12.41 -22.62 -29.77
N SER A 112 -11.85 -23.56 -29.02
CA SER A 112 -11.90 -25.00 -29.30
C SER A 112 -13.33 -25.54 -29.26
N ASP A 113 -14.13 -25.12 -28.28
CA ASP A 113 -15.52 -25.54 -28.14
C ASP A 113 -16.37 -25.06 -29.33
N ARG A 114 -16.18 -23.81 -29.77
CA ARG A 114 -16.83 -23.29 -30.98
C ARG A 114 -16.47 -24.09 -32.24
N VAL A 115 -15.19 -24.46 -32.39
CA VAL A 115 -14.74 -25.31 -33.51
C VAL A 115 -15.39 -26.69 -33.42
N ALA A 116 -15.46 -27.29 -32.22
CA ALA A 116 -16.10 -28.57 -32.02
C ALA A 116 -17.62 -28.53 -32.31
N GLU A 117 -18.30 -27.44 -31.95
CA GLU A 117 -19.71 -27.23 -32.30
C GLU A 117 -19.92 -27.13 -33.82
N VAL A 118 -19.11 -26.33 -34.52
CA VAL A 118 -19.17 -26.23 -35.98
C VAL A 118 -18.88 -27.59 -36.65
N ALA A 119 -17.92 -28.36 -36.12
CA ALA A 119 -17.66 -29.70 -36.64
C ALA A 119 -18.85 -30.65 -36.43
N ARG A 120 -19.54 -30.56 -35.29
CA ARG A 120 -20.76 -31.34 -35.01
C ARG A 120 -21.90 -30.94 -35.96
N THR A 121 -22.11 -29.65 -36.21
CA THR A 121 -23.16 -29.20 -37.15
C THR A 121 -22.86 -29.66 -38.57
N GLN A 122 -21.61 -29.55 -39.03
CA GLN A 122 -21.20 -30.05 -40.35
C GLN A 122 -21.38 -31.56 -40.49
N LEU A 123 -21.05 -32.34 -39.46
CA LEU A 123 -21.29 -33.79 -39.46
C LEU A 123 -22.79 -34.11 -39.55
N SER A 124 -23.64 -33.38 -38.83
CA SER A 124 -25.10 -33.53 -38.93
C SER A 124 -25.60 -33.23 -40.34
N GLU A 125 -25.14 -32.13 -40.95
CA GLU A 125 -25.52 -31.77 -42.33
C GLU A 125 -25.08 -32.82 -43.36
N LEU A 126 -23.88 -33.40 -43.18
CA LEU A 126 -23.39 -34.49 -44.04
C LEU A 126 -24.25 -35.76 -43.88
N GLN A 127 -24.63 -36.11 -42.65
CA GLN A 127 -25.54 -37.23 -42.38
C GLN A 127 -26.91 -37.00 -43.03
N ASP A 128 -27.50 -35.81 -42.86
CA ASP A 128 -28.78 -35.45 -43.48
C ASP A 128 -28.72 -35.54 -45.02
N ARG A 129 -27.59 -35.12 -45.61
CA ARG A 129 -27.36 -35.22 -47.06
C ARG A 129 -27.23 -36.66 -47.53
N GLU A 130 -26.58 -37.52 -46.76
CA GLU A 130 -26.46 -38.95 -47.05
C GLU A 130 -27.83 -39.63 -46.96
N ASP A 131 -28.61 -39.35 -45.93
CA ASP A 131 -29.99 -39.83 -45.77
C ASP A 131 -30.88 -39.40 -46.94
N LEU A 132 -30.79 -38.12 -47.36
CA LEU A 132 -31.51 -37.60 -48.52
C LEU A 132 -31.12 -38.36 -49.80
N ARG A 133 -29.83 -38.64 -49.98
CA ARG A 133 -29.31 -39.41 -51.12
C ARG A 133 -29.85 -40.83 -51.12
N LEU A 134 -29.83 -41.52 -49.97
CA LEU A 134 -30.38 -42.88 -49.84
C LEU A 134 -31.87 -42.93 -50.15
N ARG A 135 -32.65 -41.95 -49.65
CA ARG A 135 -34.09 -41.82 -49.99
C ARG A 135 -34.30 -41.58 -51.48
N HIS A 136 -33.49 -40.73 -52.11
CA HIS A 136 -33.56 -40.46 -53.55
C HIS A 136 -33.24 -41.71 -54.38
N GLU A 137 -32.21 -42.47 -54.00
CA GLU A 137 -31.85 -43.73 -54.65
C GLU A 137 -32.98 -44.77 -54.51
N ALA A 138 -33.61 -44.87 -53.34
CA ALA A 138 -34.77 -45.73 -53.12
C ALA A 138 -35.96 -45.33 -54.02
N ALA A 139 -36.29 -44.04 -54.08
CA ALA A 139 -37.35 -43.52 -54.96
C ALA A 139 -37.05 -43.75 -56.44
N CYS A 140 -35.79 -43.65 -56.87
CA CYS A 140 -35.38 -43.99 -58.24
C CYS A 140 -35.60 -45.47 -58.54
N ARG A 141 -35.23 -46.37 -57.63
CA ARG A 141 -35.48 -47.82 -57.77
C ARG A 141 -36.98 -48.12 -57.89
N GLU A 142 -37.82 -47.49 -57.06
CA GLU A 142 -39.27 -47.63 -57.11
C GLU A 142 -39.88 -47.10 -58.43
N ARG A 143 -39.40 -45.96 -58.91
CA ARG A 143 -39.81 -45.43 -60.21
C ARG A 143 -39.43 -46.38 -61.35
N ASP A 144 -38.24 -46.96 -61.31
CA ASP A 144 -37.74 -47.86 -62.34
C ASP A 144 -38.46 -49.23 -62.31
N THR A 145 -38.91 -49.70 -61.15
CA THR A 145 -39.78 -50.88 -61.05
C THR A 145 -41.18 -50.58 -61.59
N ALA A 146 -41.77 -49.43 -61.24
CA ALA A 146 -43.05 -48.98 -61.77
C ALA A 146 -43.02 -48.81 -63.30
N ARG A 147 -41.94 -48.22 -63.85
CA ARG A 147 -41.73 -48.13 -65.31
C ARG A 147 -41.66 -49.49 -65.98
N ARG A 148 -40.97 -50.47 -65.38
CA ARG A 148 -40.92 -51.84 -65.90
C ARG A 148 -42.29 -52.50 -65.90
N GLN A 149 -43.07 -52.33 -64.84
CA GLN A 149 -44.45 -52.80 -64.77
C GLN A 149 -45.33 -52.15 -65.84
N LEU A 150 -45.26 -50.82 -66.00
CA LEU A 150 -46.00 -50.10 -67.05
C LEU A 150 -45.59 -50.55 -68.45
N SER A 151 -44.29 -50.76 -68.70
CA SER A 151 -43.79 -51.28 -69.97
C SER A 151 -44.33 -52.68 -70.26
N MET A 152 -44.42 -53.53 -69.24
CA MET A 152 -45.00 -54.88 -69.35
C MET A 152 -46.49 -54.80 -69.70
N VAL A 153 -47.25 -53.97 -69.01
CA VAL A 153 -48.68 -53.74 -69.30
C VAL A 153 -48.87 -53.19 -70.72
N ALA A 154 -48.07 -52.19 -71.13
CA ALA A 154 -48.13 -51.62 -72.48
C ALA A 154 -47.86 -52.68 -73.58
N SER A 155 -46.91 -53.59 -73.33
CA SER A 155 -46.63 -54.71 -74.23
C SER A 155 -47.81 -55.68 -74.37
N ILE A 156 -48.56 -55.94 -73.29
CA ILE A 156 -49.74 -56.83 -73.32
C ILE A 156 -50.89 -56.18 -74.11
N VAL A 157 -51.09 -54.87 -73.96
CA VAL A 157 -52.20 -54.13 -74.58
C VAL A 157 -51.95 -53.81 -76.06
N GLY A 158 -50.75 -54.03 -76.59
CA GLY A 158 -50.42 -53.72 -78.00
C GLY A 158 -50.29 -52.22 -78.29
N ALA A 159 -50.28 -51.38 -77.25
CA ALA A 159 -50.07 -49.95 -77.36
C ALA A 159 -48.57 -49.65 -77.35
N SER A 160 -47.94 -49.65 -78.54
CA SER A 160 -46.57 -49.19 -78.67
C SER A 160 -46.53 -47.69 -78.31
N PRO A 161 -45.75 -47.26 -77.29
CA PRO A 161 -45.66 -45.86 -76.94
C PRO A 161 -44.98 -45.14 -78.10
N ARG A 162 -45.79 -44.51 -78.96
CA ARG A 162 -45.31 -43.67 -80.05
C ARG A 162 -44.34 -42.65 -79.46
N THR A 163 -43.07 -42.76 -79.88
CA THR A 163 -42.05 -41.73 -79.71
C THR A 163 -42.57 -40.43 -80.33
N ARG A 164 -43.12 -39.55 -79.49
CA ARG A 164 -43.50 -38.21 -79.94
C ARG A 164 -42.20 -37.44 -80.17
N PRO A 165 -41.95 -36.92 -81.38
CA PRO A 165 -40.73 -36.20 -81.67
C PRO A 165 -40.73 -34.85 -80.95
N GLU A 166 -39.55 -34.51 -80.46
CA GLU A 166 -38.94 -33.19 -80.41
C GLU A 166 -39.83 -31.96 -80.14
N ARG A 167 -39.41 -31.19 -79.14
CA ARG A 167 -38.96 -29.78 -79.29
C ARG A 167 -39.47 -28.81 -78.22
N GLU A 168 -40.00 -29.31 -77.12
CA GLU A 168 -40.28 -28.48 -75.95
C GLU A 168 -39.54 -29.05 -74.75
N GLY A 169 -38.29 -28.62 -74.61
CA GLY A 169 -37.53 -28.87 -73.38
C GLY A 169 -38.27 -28.29 -72.17
N PRO A 170 -37.97 -28.76 -70.95
CA PRO A 170 -38.69 -28.38 -69.73
C PRO A 170 -38.79 -26.86 -69.48
N ALA A 171 -37.94 -26.05 -70.13
CA ALA A 171 -38.02 -24.60 -70.16
C ALA A 171 -39.30 -24.03 -70.82
N ALA A 172 -39.95 -24.74 -71.74
CA ALA A 172 -41.18 -24.29 -72.40
C ALA A 172 -42.40 -24.36 -71.46
N LEU A 173 -42.46 -25.37 -70.60
CA LEU A 173 -43.52 -25.51 -69.59
C LEU A 173 -43.39 -24.47 -68.46
N LEU A 174 -42.16 -24.09 -68.10
CA LEU A 174 -41.93 -23.01 -67.12
C LEU A 174 -42.22 -21.60 -67.68
N ARG A 175 -42.24 -21.43 -69.00
CA ARG A 175 -42.68 -20.18 -69.64
C ARG A 175 -44.20 -19.97 -69.56
N LEU A 176 -45.00 -21.05 -69.63
CA LEU A 176 -46.45 -20.97 -69.46
C LEU A 176 -46.90 -20.63 -68.02
N LEU A 177 -46.05 -20.89 -67.01
CA LEU A 177 -46.32 -20.52 -65.62
C LEU A 177 -45.91 -19.08 -65.26
N ARG A 178 -45.31 -18.34 -66.21
CA ARG A 178 -44.79 -16.98 -65.98
C ARG A 178 -45.64 -15.89 -66.63
N GLU A 179 -46.78 -16.21 -67.23
CA GLU A 179 -47.75 -15.23 -67.72
C GLU A 179 -48.84 -15.00 -66.65
N ASP A 180 -48.75 -13.81 -66.05
CA ASP A 180 -49.47 -13.28 -64.89
C ASP A 180 -51.01 -13.26 -65.02
N PRO A 181 -51.72 -13.01 -63.90
CA PRO A 181 -52.25 -11.66 -63.80
C PRO A 181 -51.95 -11.01 -62.45
N ALA A 182 -51.54 -9.74 -62.55
CA ALA A 182 -51.63 -8.75 -61.49
C ALA A 182 -52.98 -8.86 -60.76
N LEU A 183 -52.94 -8.88 -59.42
CA LEU A 183 -53.94 -8.27 -58.52
C LEU A 183 -53.40 -8.29 -57.08
N THR A 184 -52.94 -7.12 -56.64
CA THR A 184 -53.19 -6.50 -55.32
C THR A 184 -53.23 -7.42 -54.08
N SER A 185 -52.16 -7.39 -53.29
CA SER A 185 -52.31 -7.45 -51.84
C SER A 185 -51.40 -6.43 -51.19
N GLU A 186 -52.02 -5.49 -50.48
CA GLU A 186 -51.39 -4.50 -49.62
C GLU A 186 -50.45 -5.20 -48.64
N HIS A 187 -49.14 -5.05 -48.87
CA HIS A 187 -48.14 -5.35 -47.87
C HIS A 187 -47.96 -4.13 -46.98
N PRO A 188 -48.24 -4.22 -45.66
CA PRO A 188 -47.80 -3.20 -44.73
C PRO A 188 -46.28 -3.19 -44.73
N THR A 189 -45.71 -2.02 -45.03
CA THR A 189 -44.30 -1.70 -44.84
C THR A 189 -43.82 -2.25 -43.49
N PRO A 190 -42.81 -3.16 -43.46
CA PRO A 190 -42.08 -3.39 -42.24
C PRO A 190 -41.34 -2.08 -41.95
N ARG A 191 -41.79 -1.38 -40.91
CA ARG A 191 -40.97 -0.36 -40.25
C ARG A 191 -39.65 -1.04 -39.92
N TYR A 192 -38.60 -0.65 -40.61
CA TYR A 192 -37.24 -0.81 -40.13
C TYR A 192 -37.19 -0.09 -38.78
N LEU A 193 -37.34 -0.85 -37.70
CA LEU A 193 -36.74 -0.48 -36.44
C LEU A 193 -35.23 -0.57 -36.68
N THR A 194 -34.66 0.56 -37.07
CA THR A 194 -33.28 0.89 -36.77
C THR A 194 -33.10 0.74 -35.26
N TYR A 195 -32.64 -0.43 -34.83
CA TYR A 195 -31.90 -0.58 -33.59
C TYR A 195 -30.52 0.05 -33.79
N GLY A 196 -30.53 1.38 -33.95
CA GLY A 196 -29.44 2.24 -33.55
C GLY A 196 -29.95 3.01 -32.35
N ASP A 197 -29.98 2.37 -31.18
CA ASP A 197 -29.98 3.10 -29.89
C ASP A 197 -29.70 2.24 -28.65
N LEU A 198 -28.92 1.15 -28.78
CA LEU A 198 -28.30 0.51 -27.62
C LEU A 198 -26.87 0.10 -27.96
N LEU A 199 -25.93 0.78 -27.29
CA LEU A 199 -24.52 0.42 -27.08
C LEU A 199 -23.55 0.65 -28.24
N GLU A 200 -23.15 1.90 -28.44
CA GLU A 200 -21.76 2.22 -28.80
C GLU A 200 -21.45 3.67 -28.41
N THR A 201 -21.22 3.90 -27.11
CA THR A 201 -20.29 4.97 -26.77
C THR A 201 -18.93 4.54 -27.31
N PRO A 202 -18.26 5.35 -28.14
CA PRO A 202 -16.91 5.03 -28.54
C PRO A 202 -16.07 4.91 -27.25
N PRO A 203 -15.15 3.94 -27.14
CA PRO A 203 -14.13 4.05 -26.12
C PRO A 203 -13.45 5.39 -26.37
N LYS A 204 -13.61 6.32 -25.42
CA LYS A 204 -12.78 7.52 -25.33
C LYS A 204 -11.36 7.03 -25.61
N LYS A 205 -10.78 7.49 -26.72
CA LYS A 205 -9.33 7.45 -26.90
C LYS A 205 -8.77 8.21 -25.71
N VAL A 206 -8.46 7.45 -24.66
CA VAL A 206 -7.58 7.91 -23.61
C VAL A 206 -6.23 7.94 -24.29
N ASP A 207 -5.79 9.15 -24.63
CA ASP A 207 -4.42 9.40 -25.07
C ASP A 207 -3.46 8.69 -24.10
N PRO A 208 -2.64 7.73 -24.56
CA PRO A 208 -1.61 7.11 -23.72
C PRO A 208 -0.45 8.06 -23.39
N HIS A 209 -0.54 9.33 -23.79
CA HIS A 209 0.47 10.36 -23.54
C HIS A 209 0.14 11.34 -22.41
N ASN A 210 -0.96 11.16 -21.67
CA ASN A 210 -1.30 12.06 -20.54
C ASN A 210 -0.88 11.55 -19.14
N LEU A 211 0.15 10.69 -19.07
CA LEU A 211 0.82 10.31 -17.82
C LEU A 211 2.28 10.76 -17.82
N ARG A 212 2.48 12.06 -18.03
CA ARG A 212 3.67 12.80 -17.60
C ARG A 212 3.39 14.29 -17.81
N ASP A 213 3.13 15.01 -16.73
CA ASP A 213 4.21 15.83 -16.19
C ASP A 213 3.98 16.25 -14.74
N PRO A 214 5.07 16.35 -13.95
CA PRO A 214 5.06 16.79 -12.56
C PRO A 214 5.13 18.32 -12.52
N MET A 215 4.19 18.95 -11.82
CA MET A 215 4.32 20.35 -11.40
C MET A 215 4.20 20.34 -9.88
N THR A 216 5.31 20.28 -9.14
CA THR A 216 6.08 21.46 -8.70
C THR A 216 5.20 22.66 -8.38
N SER A 217 5.00 22.85 -7.08
CA SER A 217 5.07 24.12 -6.37
C SER A 217 4.48 25.36 -7.06
N ALA A 218 3.43 25.93 -6.48
CA ALA A 218 3.57 27.09 -5.59
C ALA A 218 2.28 27.92 -5.50
N ALA A 219 2.13 28.51 -4.32
CA ALA A 219 1.49 29.80 -4.07
C ALA A 219 -0.05 29.83 -3.98
N SER A 220 -0.51 30.22 -2.79
CA SER A 220 -1.08 31.56 -2.58
C SER A 220 -2.47 31.58 -1.93
N LYS A 221 -2.48 32.16 -0.72
CA LYS A 221 -3.59 32.83 -0.01
C LYS A 221 -4.64 31.93 0.67
N ARG A 222 -4.43 31.70 1.97
CA ARG A 222 -5.53 31.68 2.94
C ARG A 222 -5.41 32.89 3.86
N PRO A 223 -6.55 33.52 4.23
CA PRO A 223 -6.55 34.76 4.99
C PRO A 223 -6.20 34.51 6.45
N ARG A 224 -5.55 35.54 6.98
CA ARG A 224 -5.28 35.86 8.37
C ARG A 224 -6.60 35.93 9.13
N GLU A 225 -6.75 35.15 10.18
CA GLU A 225 -7.60 35.51 11.31
C GLU A 225 -6.74 35.45 12.58
N ASP A 226 -6.62 36.63 13.17
CA ASP A 226 -6.17 36.93 14.52
C ASP A 226 -7.03 36.12 15.51
N SER A 227 -6.51 35.54 16.58
CA SER A 227 -6.40 36.19 17.88
C SER A 227 -6.14 35.08 18.89
N ASN A 228 -4.95 35.02 19.49
CA ASN A 228 -4.73 34.29 20.74
C ASN A 228 -3.74 35.09 21.58
N THR A 229 -4.29 35.95 22.43
CA THR A 229 -3.62 36.53 23.59
C THR A 229 -3.57 35.42 24.66
N PRO A 230 -2.39 34.98 25.14
CA PRO A 230 -2.33 34.09 26.28
C PRO A 230 -2.56 34.89 27.58
N ASP A 231 -3.56 34.45 28.33
CA ASP A 231 -3.91 34.91 29.67
C ASP A 231 -2.81 34.47 30.68
N PRO A 232 -2.16 35.38 31.42
CA PRO A 232 -1.03 35.04 32.30
C PRO A 232 -1.46 34.68 33.73
N ASN A 233 -2.61 34.03 33.93
CA ASN A 233 -3.05 33.53 35.23
C ASN A 233 -3.68 32.15 35.10
N SER A 234 -2.85 31.11 35.18
CA SER A 234 -3.33 29.78 35.56
C SER A 234 -2.45 29.28 36.69
N GLU A 235 -3.01 29.45 37.88
CA GLU A 235 -2.52 28.92 39.14
C GLU A 235 -2.26 27.42 39.03
N SER A 236 -1.08 27.03 39.50
CA SER A 236 -0.68 25.66 39.77
C SER A 236 -1.67 24.95 40.69
N PRO A 237 -2.14 23.73 40.38
CA PRO A 237 -2.76 22.89 41.39
C PRO A 237 -1.68 22.10 42.15
N ASP A 238 -1.80 22.18 43.47
CA ASP A 238 -1.04 21.48 44.49
C ASP A 238 -0.83 19.99 44.20
N LEU A 239 0.43 19.57 44.29
CA LEU A 239 0.84 18.18 44.45
C LEU A 239 0.55 17.74 45.89
N GLN A 240 -0.50 16.95 46.09
CA GLN A 240 -0.60 16.09 47.27
C GLN A 240 0.02 14.71 46.97
N PRO A 241 0.86 14.16 47.88
CA PRO A 241 1.32 12.79 47.77
C PRO A 241 0.29 11.85 48.40
N SER A 242 -0.14 10.84 47.67
CA SER A 242 -0.79 9.67 48.27
C SER A 242 0.13 8.46 48.09
N PRO A 243 0.58 7.83 49.18
CA PRO A 243 1.13 6.48 49.11
C PRO A 243 -0.05 5.50 49.09
N HIS A 244 0.08 4.39 48.37
CA HIS A 244 -0.27 3.05 48.87
C HIS A 244 0.00 2.03 47.76
N LEU A 245 1.03 1.24 48.02
CA LEU A 245 1.23 -0.09 47.47
C LEU A 245 -0.06 -0.92 47.69
N SER A 246 -0.66 -1.41 46.62
CA SER A 246 -1.39 -2.66 46.65
C SER A 246 -0.97 -3.50 45.46
N HIS A 247 -0.28 -4.61 45.76
CA HIS A 247 -0.21 -5.80 44.93
C HIS A 247 -1.54 -6.04 44.22
N GLN A 248 -1.51 -6.12 42.90
CA GLN A 248 -2.55 -6.78 42.13
C GLN A 248 -1.89 -7.79 41.21
N ASP A 249 -2.32 -9.02 41.40
CA ASP A 249 -1.82 -10.23 40.78
C ASP A 249 -1.86 -10.19 39.26
N ASP A 250 -0.82 -10.77 38.67
CA ASP A 250 -0.72 -11.14 37.27
C ASP A 250 -1.93 -11.99 36.83
N GLN A 251 -2.86 -11.38 36.09
CA GLN A 251 -3.69 -12.11 35.15
C GLN A 251 -3.24 -11.76 33.73
N LEU A 252 -2.37 -12.64 33.21
CA LEU A 252 -1.99 -12.71 31.80
C LEU A 252 -3.23 -13.00 30.95
N THR A 253 -3.91 -11.94 30.52
CA THR A 253 -4.83 -12.03 29.39
C THR A 253 -4.00 -11.88 28.11
N LEU A 254 -3.89 -12.99 27.38
CA LEU A 254 -3.37 -13.06 26.03
C LEU A 254 -4.36 -12.29 25.13
N VAL A 255 -4.16 -10.98 25.02
CA VAL A 255 -4.87 -10.13 24.07
C VAL A 255 -4.20 -10.28 22.71
N ASP A 256 -4.93 -10.93 21.82
CA ASP A 256 -4.64 -11.09 20.41
C ASP A 256 -4.38 -9.71 19.75
N PRO A 257 -3.20 -9.45 19.15
CA PRO A 257 -2.96 -8.20 18.46
C PRO A 257 -3.71 -8.22 17.11
N SER A 258 -4.93 -7.70 17.13
CA SER A 258 -5.65 -7.34 15.91
C SER A 258 -4.79 -6.35 15.08
N PRO A 259 -4.67 -6.54 13.75
CA PRO A 259 -3.90 -5.66 12.89
C PRO A 259 -4.65 -4.34 12.71
N ALA A 260 -4.46 -3.41 13.66
CA ALA A 260 -4.86 -2.04 13.49
C ALA A 260 -4.06 -1.44 12.32
N ILE A 261 -4.82 -1.12 11.27
CA ILE A 261 -4.44 -0.35 10.10
C ILE A 261 -3.74 0.93 10.59
N PHE A 262 -2.41 0.95 10.47
CA PHE A 262 -1.57 2.08 10.82
C PHE A 262 -1.71 3.14 9.73
N MET A 263 -2.76 3.96 9.82
CA MET A 263 -2.86 5.16 9.01
C MET A 263 -1.78 6.15 9.45
N GLY A 264 -0.95 6.55 8.50
CA GLY A 264 0.23 7.39 8.71
C GLY A 264 -0.10 8.70 9.41
N LEU A 265 0.33 8.79 10.67
CA LEU A 265 0.55 10.06 11.33
C LEU A 265 1.95 10.53 10.90
N HIS A 266 1.96 11.51 10.00
CA HIS A 266 3.15 12.28 9.67
C HIS A 266 3.56 13.08 10.91
N TYR A 267 4.50 12.54 11.70
CA TYR A 267 5.22 13.30 12.70
C TYR A 267 6.23 14.21 11.99
N THR A 268 5.87 15.47 11.80
CA THR A 268 6.85 16.53 11.49
C THR A 268 7.44 17.02 12.80
N GLU A 269 8.50 16.35 13.27
CA GLU A 269 9.34 16.90 14.33
C GLU A 269 10.20 18.04 13.75
N THR A 270 9.80 19.27 14.04
CA THR A 270 10.66 20.44 13.88
C THR A 270 11.68 20.46 15.01
N VAL A 271 12.84 19.83 14.77
CA VAL A 271 14.02 20.00 15.63
C VAL A 271 14.54 21.43 15.44
N THR A 272 14.29 22.27 16.44
CA THR A 272 14.85 23.64 16.47
C THR A 272 16.23 23.55 17.09
N ILE A 273 17.27 23.59 16.25
CA ILE A 273 18.67 23.63 16.70
C ILE A 273 18.97 25.08 17.12
N CYS A 274 18.93 25.36 18.42
CA CYS A 274 19.47 26.59 18.98
C CYS A 274 21.00 26.49 18.97
N ALA A 275 21.62 27.04 17.93
CA ALA A 275 23.06 27.23 17.87
C ALA A 275 23.46 28.42 18.75
N SER A 276 23.86 28.14 20.00
CA SER A 276 24.48 29.12 20.89
C SER A 276 25.93 29.34 20.42
N SER A 277 26.13 30.35 19.58
CA SER A 277 27.45 30.83 19.16
C SER A 277 28.18 31.45 20.37
N GLN A 278 29.08 30.69 21.00
CA GLN A 278 30.06 31.24 21.93
C GLN A 278 31.02 32.17 21.17
N LYS A 279 30.89 33.47 21.41
CA LYS A 279 31.89 34.47 21.05
C LYS A 279 32.94 34.49 22.15
N SER A 280 34.12 33.99 21.82
CA SER A 280 35.34 34.13 22.60
C SER A 280 35.74 35.61 22.63
N MET A 281 36.00 36.14 23.83
CA MET A 281 36.97 37.22 24.08
C MET A 281 37.87 36.77 25.21
#